data_AF-A0A8B5WN34-F1
#
_entry.id   AF-A0A8B5WN34-F1
#
_cell.length_a   1.000
_cell.length_b   1.000
_cell.length_c   1.000
_cell.angle_alpha   90.00
_cell.angle_beta   90.00
_cell.angle_gamma   90.00
#
_symmetry.space_group_name_H-M   'P 1'
#
loop_
_entity.id
_entity.type
_entity.pdbx_description
1 polymer ?
#
loop_
_entity_poly.entity_id
_entity_poly.type
_entity_poly.pdbx_seq_one_letter_code
_entity_poly.pdbx_strand_id
1 'polypeptide(L)'
;MPSNRLFLPAWLTLFLLLANPHAAWSDTASPLAEPWREAVISVRDPDSAARFFVEVGGFEELDRGQLGADEIDYWQLDAGAAGEFLLLRAANTDHGFLRLVRFDGVEQRPIRVGARAWDSGGYFSLMMRARDLDSVYDDALALGWMSESEPVRFDFGPSVLANVVLKGPDGINIALYERLEPPLDEFWQFERLSQPFNAMQMVADIERADAFFTGVLGMTHFWAGDYLDPAPGPNNFGLPQNLTTEIPRSTRILQPKPGETGRLELMQFVGLDGRDLSERAKPPNLGILSVRYPVADDGAALADIESAGGSAWRGPAEIDLPPYGRVNIFAVRAPDAAIVEIFSPVDADPAAAVAAALAGSYDNADQYQAAPDALKVPPSVQGDWLDHQHAIFTPVNAPAIGEQVLYLEWRSGGPDGPISRQRIWAFRADPASGQVRMDFYAFVDGDPWAGLVDQPDAFVSLDHSALRGYGPDCALRFTADTSGGWHGTISADECSLVAASGRRMGIDASVELEPDGTLHYRESGRLESGQYAFRVPPTKPYRFKPL
;
A
#
# COMPACT_ATOMS: atom_id res chain seq x y z
N MET A 1 41.38 65.38 -2.50
CA MET A 1 42.04 64.28 -1.74
C MET A 1 41.08 63.82 -0.65
N PRO A 2 41.05 62.51 -0.38
CA PRO A 2 39.85 61.67 -0.34
C PRO A 2 39.51 61.29 1.12
N SER A 3 38.49 60.49 1.49
CA SER A 3 38.02 59.25 0.87
C SER A 3 36.69 58.75 1.45
N ASN A 4 35.79 58.36 0.54
CA ASN A 4 34.76 57.34 0.73
C ASN A 4 35.41 55.97 0.97
N ARG A 5 34.81 55.14 1.85
CA ARG A 5 34.85 53.67 1.70
C ARG A 5 33.51 53.06 2.11
N LEU A 6 32.82 52.54 1.09
CA LEU A 6 31.83 51.47 1.20
C LEU A 6 32.50 50.23 1.79
N PHE A 7 31.77 49.47 2.60
CA PHE A 7 32.03 48.05 2.83
C PHE A 7 30.80 47.25 2.41
N LEU A 8 30.96 46.51 1.31
CA LEU A 8 30.15 45.35 0.94
C LEU A 8 30.48 44.18 1.90
N PRO A 9 29.52 43.31 2.25
CA PRO A 9 29.85 42.03 2.86
C PRO A 9 30.34 41.05 1.79
N ALA A 10 31.56 40.55 1.98
CA ALA A 10 32.12 39.49 1.18
C ALA A 10 31.49 38.15 1.57
N TRP A 11 30.89 37.50 0.59
CA TRP A 11 30.55 36.09 0.60
C TRP A 11 31.84 35.28 0.69
N LEU A 12 31.96 34.41 1.70
CA LEU A 12 32.94 33.33 1.69
C LEU A 12 32.27 32.06 2.18
N THR A 13 31.87 31.25 1.20
CA THR A 13 31.51 29.84 1.31
C THR A 13 32.67 29.07 1.91
N LEU A 14 32.48 28.51 3.11
CA LEU A 14 33.37 27.50 3.66
C LEU A 14 32.62 26.17 3.74
N PHE A 15 32.85 25.34 2.72
CA PHE A 15 32.56 23.91 2.75
C PHE A 15 33.41 23.27 3.83
N LEU A 16 32.79 22.83 4.92
CA LEU A 16 33.36 21.85 5.84
C LEU A 16 32.36 20.72 6.01
N LEU A 17 32.62 19.65 5.25
CA LEU A 17 32.17 18.29 5.52
C LEU A 17 32.54 17.94 6.97
N LEU A 18 31.54 17.90 7.84
CA LEU A 18 31.62 17.14 9.08
C LEU A 18 30.64 15.98 8.93
N ALA A 19 31.25 14.79 8.90
CA ALA A 19 30.62 13.51 8.72
C ALA A 19 29.45 13.33 9.70
N ASN A 20 28.25 13.13 9.15
CA ASN A 20 27.17 12.47 9.88
C ASN A 20 27.67 11.07 10.25
N PRO A 21 27.72 10.70 11.55
CA PRO A 21 27.79 9.30 11.89
C PRO A 21 26.51 8.70 11.32
N HIS A 22 26.65 7.95 10.23
CA HIS A 22 25.58 7.10 9.74
C HIS A 22 25.27 6.16 10.91
N ALA A 23 24.15 6.39 11.59
CA ALA A 23 23.50 5.31 12.31
C ALA A 23 23.37 4.20 11.27
N ALA A 24 24.05 3.09 11.50
CA ALA A 24 23.95 1.93 10.64
C ALA A 24 22.46 1.59 10.54
N TRP A 25 21.92 1.66 9.33
CA TRP A 25 20.55 1.27 9.07
C TRP A 25 20.47 -0.21 9.44
N SER A 26 19.63 -0.51 10.42
CA SER A 26 19.22 -1.89 10.63
C SER A 26 18.35 -2.25 9.43
N ASP A 27 18.84 -3.13 8.56
CA ASP A 27 18.12 -3.70 7.40
C ASP A 27 16.94 -4.62 7.82
N THR A 28 16.44 -4.47 9.05
CA THR A 28 15.22 -5.14 9.48
C THR A 28 14.05 -4.44 8.80
N ALA A 29 13.47 -5.11 7.80
CA ALA A 29 12.24 -4.68 7.15
C ALA A 29 11.18 -4.34 8.21
N SER A 30 10.57 -3.17 8.09
CA SER A 30 9.45 -2.77 8.94
C SER A 30 8.31 -3.78 8.76
N PRO A 31 7.67 -4.27 9.84
CA PRO A 31 6.44 -5.07 9.72
C PRO A 31 5.31 -4.28 9.04
N LEU A 32 5.43 -2.94 9.01
CA LEU A 32 4.56 -2.03 8.28
C LEU A 32 5.28 -1.56 7.00
N ALA A 33 5.11 -2.29 5.90
CA ALA A 33 5.78 -1.99 4.62
C ALA A 33 5.11 -0.87 3.82
N GLU A 34 3.82 -0.61 4.05
CA GLU A 34 3.01 0.35 3.30
C GLU A 34 2.46 1.48 4.19
N PRO A 35 2.04 2.62 3.60
CA PRO A 35 1.25 3.60 4.32
C PRO A 35 -0.04 3.00 4.89
N TRP A 36 -0.53 3.53 6.00
CA TRP A 36 -1.85 3.13 6.48
C TRP A 36 -2.92 3.44 5.41
N ARG A 37 -3.79 2.46 5.15
CA ARG A 37 -4.81 2.51 4.11
C ARG A 37 -5.94 3.45 4.52
N GLU A 38 -6.36 3.38 5.78
CA GLU A 38 -7.46 4.17 6.32
C GLU A 38 -7.27 4.52 7.80
N ALA A 39 -7.91 5.61 8.23
CA ALA A 39 -8.12 5.95 9.62
C ALA A 39 -9.60 5.71 10.00
N VAL A 40 -9.83 5.09 11.16
CA VAL A 40 -11.18 4.81 11.67
C VAL A 40 -11.58 5.89 12.65
N ILE A 41 -12.74 6.49 12.44
CA ILE A 41 -13.27 7.58 13.25
C ILE A 41 -14.68 7.19 13.70
N SER A 42 -14.88 7.08 15.01
CA SER A 42 -16.22 6.88 15.55
C SER A 42 -16.98 8.20 15.67
N VAL A 43 -18.19 8.23 15.12
CA VAL A 43 -19.04 9.41 15.02
C VAL A 43 -20.48 9.07 15.38
N ARG A 44 -21.25 10.07 15.79
CA ARG A 44 -22.70 9.90 16.02
C ARG A 44 -23.48 9.84 14.71
N ASP A 45 -23.02 10.59 13.72
CA ASP A 45 -23.67 10.75 12.43
C ASP A 45 -22.59 10.82 11.33
N PRO A 46 -22.42 9.75 10.52
CA PRO A 46 -21.46 9.71 9.43
C PRO A 46 -21.68 10.83 8.42
N ASP A 47 -22.93 11.17 8.09
CA ASP A 47 -23.22 12.19 7.08
C ASP A 47 -22.84 13.57 7.60
N SER A 48 -23.18 13.89 8.85
CA SER A 48 -22.79 15.17 9.47
C SER A 48 -21.27 15.32 9.59
N ALA A 49 -20.55 14.25 9.92
CA ALA A 49 -19.08 14.28 10.02
C ALA A 49 -18.41 14.36 8.64
N ALA A 50 -19.00 13.76 7.61
CA ALA A 50 -18.49 13.77 6.24
C ALA A 50 -18.50 15.15 5.58
N ARG A 51 -19.43 16.05 5.98
CA ARG A 51 -19.66 17.35 5.32
C ARG A 51 -18.40 18.16 5.08
N PHE A 52 -17.50 18.26 6.07
CA PHE A 52 -16.25 18.99 5.89
C PHE A 52 -15.38 18.39 4.80
N PHE A 53 -15.21 17.07 4.80
CA PHE A 53 -14.38 16.38 3.82
C PHE A 53 -14.99 16.42 2.42
N VAL A 54 -16.31 16.28 2.30
CA VAL A 54 -17.00 16.28 1.00
C VAL A 54 -17.19 17.70 0.46
N GLU A 55 -17.78 18.62 1.23
CA GLU A 55 -18.14 19.97 0.78
C GLU A 55 -16.92 20.88 0.65
N VAL A 56 -15.91 20.74 1.53
CA VAL A 56 -14.70 21.57 1.51
C VAL A 56 -13.52 20.83 0.89
N GLY A 57 -13.33 19.56 1.26
CA GLY A 57 -12.19 18.76 0.80
C GLY A 57 -12.36 18.14 -0.58
N GLY A 58 -13.58 18.04 -1.12
CA GLY A 58 -13.86 17.36 -2.39
C GLY A 58 -13.70 15.84 -2.31
N PHE A 59 -13.83 15.24 -1.12
CA PHE A 59 -13.76 13.80 -0.95
C PHE A 59 -14.99 13.12 -1.57
N GLU A 60 -14.79 11.92 -2.09
CA GLU A 60 -15.85 11.07 -2.64
C GLU A 60 -16.20 9.93 -1.67
N GLU A 61 -17.46 9.52 -1.69
CA GLU A 61 -17.92 8.30 -1.04
C GLU A 61 -17.42 7.10 -1.85
N LEU A 62 -16.53 6.31 -1.25
CA LEU A 62 -15.98 5.10 -1.86
C LEU A 62 -16.88 3.90 -1.59
N ASP A 63 -17.40 3.78 -0.37
CA ASP A 63 -18.26 2.68 0.05
C ASP A 63 -19.07 3.06 1.29
N ARG A 64 -20.18 2.36 1.52
CA ARG A 64 -21.08 2.54 2.68
C ARG A 64 -21.84 1.25 2.95
N GLY A 65 -21.93 0.87 4.22
CA GLY A 65 -22.63 -0.35 4.60
C GLY A 65 -22.87 -0.50 6.09
N GLN A 66 -23.47 -1.63 6.45
CA GLN A 66 -23.55 -2.07 7.84
C GLN A 66 -22.21 -2.73 8.23
N LEU A 67 -21.83 -2.62 9.50
CA LEU A 67 -20.72 -3.38 10.06
C LEU A 67 -21.07 -4.86 10.11
N GLY A 68 -20.12 -5.72 9.75
CA GLY A 68 -20.26 -7.16 9.91
C GLY A 68 -20.32 -7.57 11.38
N ALA A 69 -21.00 -8.69 11.68
CA ALA A 69 -21.06 -9.22 13.05
C ALA A 69 -19.67 -9.62 13.58
N ASP A 70 -18.81 -10.10 12.67
CA ASP A 70 -17.40 -10.38 12.88
C ASP A 70 -16.58 -9.13 13.21
N GLU A 71 -16.82 -7.98 12.55
CA GLU A 71 -16.15 -6.71 12.88
C GLU A 71 -16.61 -6.18 14.27
N ILE A 72 -17.90 -6.30 14.58
CA ILE A 72 -18.45 -5.99 15.92
C ILE A 72 -17.81 -6.86 17.01
N ASP A 73 -17.70 -8.16 16.77
CA ASP A 73 -17.07 -9.13 17.67
C ASP A 73 -15.57 -8.86 17.85
N TYR A 74 -14.87 -8.53 16.76
CA TYR A 74 -13.45 -8.17 16.77
C TYR A 74 -13.18 -6.94 17.65
N TRP A 75 -14.05 -5.92 17.60
CA TRP A 75 -13.95 -4.78 18.52
C TRP A 75 -14.31 -5.11 19.97
N GLN A 76 -14.88 -6.30 20.22
CA GLN A 76 -15.37 -6.77 21.52
C GLN A 76 -16.47 -5.88 22.08
N LEU A 77 -17.41 -5.48 21.22
CA LEU A 77 -18.61 -4.76 21.64
C LEU A 77 -19.65 -5.73 22.22
N ASP A 78 -20.63 -5.18 22.94
CA ASP A 78 -21.70 -5.99 23.52
C ASP A 78 -22.51 -6.72 22.43
N ALA A 79 -23.06 -7.91 22.73
CA ALA A 79 -23.76 -8.75 21.75
C ALA A 79 -25.02 -8.13 21.10
N GLY A 80 -25.49 -6.99 21.60
CA GLY A 80 -26.58 -6.20 21.01
C GLY A 80 -26.12 -5.00 20.18
N ALA A 81 -24.80 -4.81 20.05
CA ALA A 81 -24.21 -3.74 19.27
C ALA A 81 -24.42 -3.98 17.77
N ALA A 82 -24.62 -2.89 17.05
CA ALA A 82 -24.62 -2.86 15.60
C ALA A 82 -23.93 -1.57 15.16
N GLY A 83 -23.87 -1.34 13.85
CA GLY A 83 -23.48 -0.05 13.35
C GLY A 83 -23.33 -0.02 11.85
N GLU A 84 -22.95 1.15 11.36
CA GLU A 84 -22.74 1.41 9.94
C GLU A 84 -21.44 2.18 9.73
N PHE A 85 -20.90 2.06 8.52
CA PHE A 85 -19.74 2.82 8.10
C PHE A 85 -20.03 3.63 6.84
N LEU A 86 -19.30 4.74 6.71
CA LEU A 86 -19.12 5.51 5.49
C LEU A 86 -17.62 5.66 5.25
N LEU A 87 -17.16 5.22 4.07
CA LEU A 87 -15.77 5.32 3.67
C LEU A 87 -15.59 6.45 2.66
N LEU A 88 -14.75 7.41 3.02
CA LEU A 88 -14.42 8.56 2.17
C LEU A 88 -12.98 8.49 1.67
N ARG A 89 -12.79 8.96 0.44
CA ARG A 89 -11.49 9.01 -0.23
C ARG A 89 -11.24 10.38 -0.85
N ALA A 90 -10.01 10.87 -0.76
CA ALA A 90 -9.58 12.02 -1.58
C ALA A 90 -9.36 11.56 -3.03
N ALA A 91 -9.77 12.36 -4.00
CA ALA A 91 -9.68 12.00 -5.41
C ALA A 91 -8.27 11.52 -5.81
N ASN A 92 -8.20 10.44 -6.60
CA ASN A 92 -6.95 9.85 -7.12
C ASN A 92 -5.96 9.36 -6.07
N THR A 93 -6.42 9.01 -4.86
CA THR A 93 -5.58 8.41 -3.83
C THR A 93 -5.92 6.94 -3.64
N ASP A 94 -4.97 6.13 -3.20
CA ASP A 94 -5.22 4.73 -2.84
C ASP A 94 -5.12 4.51 -1.31
N HIS A 95 -4.57 5.45 -0.56
CA HIS A 95 -4.40 5.40 0.90
C HIS A 95 -4.94 6.69 1.53
N GLY A 96 -4.93 6.77 2.86
CA GLY A 96 -5.43 7.96 3.54
C GLY A 96 -6.97 8.01 3.62
N PHE A 97 -7.67 6.89 3.54
CA PHE A 97 -9.13 6.92 3.56
C PHE A 97 -9.66 7.24 4.97
N LEU A 98 -10.86 7.78 5.03
CA LEU A 98 -11.55 8.10 6.28
C LEU A 98 -12.76 7.17 6.43
N ARG A 99 -12.68 6.21 7.35
CA ARG A 99 -13.80 5.34 7.70
C ARG A 99 -14.55 5.93 8.89
N LEU A 100 -15.69 6.54 8.62
CA LEU A 100 -16.59 7.08 9.63
C LEU A 100 -17.52 5.97 10.10
N VAL A 101 -17.51 5.66 11.40
CA VAL A 101 -18.26 4.53 11.97
C VAL A 101 -19.25 5.04 13.02
N ARG A 102 -20.54 4.73 12.83
CA ARG A 102 -21.55 4.88 13.89
C ARG A 102 -21.76 3.54 14.57
N PHE A 103 -21.73 3.55 15.90
CA PHE A 103 -22.15 2.39 16.70
C PHE A 103 -23.55 2.60 17.25
N ASP A 104 -24.34 1.55 17.25
CA ASP A 104 -25.70 1.52 17.76
C ASP A 104 -25.79 0.48 18.90
N GLY A 105 -26.68 0.70 19.87
CA GLY A 105 -26.91 -0.24 20.97
C GLY A 105 -25.84 -0.25 22.07
N VAL A 106 -24.89 0.69 22.05
CA VAL A 106 -23.79 0.81 23.03
C VAL A 106 -23.67 2.22 23.59
N GLU A 107 -23.16 2.35 24.82
CA GLU A 107 -22.88 3.67 25.40
C GLU A 107 -21.62 4.27 24.77
N GLN A 108 -21.71 5.53 24.33
CA GLN A 108 -20.59 6.23 23.70
C GLN A 108 -20.35 7.59 24.35
N ARG A 109 -19.07 7.94 24.51
CA ARG A 109 -18.63 9.27 24.95
C ARG A 109 -17.47 9.74 24.07
N PRO A 110 -17.33 11.05 23.79
CA PRO A 110 -16.14 11.52 23.10
C PRO A 110 -14.87 11.25 23.92
N ILE A 111 -13.82 10.80 23.26
CA ILE A 111 -12.52 10.50 23.88
C ILE A 111 -11.96 11.78 24.52
N ARG A 112 -12.01 12.88 23.76
CA ARG A 112 -11.37 14.18 24.06
C ARG A 112 -12.34 15.26 24.57
N VAL A 113 -13.35 14.90 25.37
CA VAL A 113 -14.25 15.90 26.00
C VAL A 113 -13.45 16.86 26.88
N GLY A 114 -13.52 18.15 26.57
CA GLY A 114 -12.85 19.23 27.32
C GLY A 114 -11.33 19.09 27.37
N ALA A 115 -10.73 18.44 26.36
CA ALA A 115 -9.30 18.16 26.33
C ALA A 115 -8.43 19.35 25.93
N ARG A 116 -7.24 19.37 26.52
CA ARG A 116 -6.15 20.25 26.13
C ARG A 116 -5.28 19.56 25.08
N ALA A 117 -4.54 20.34 24.32
CA ALA A 117 -3.64 19.81 23.30
C ALA A 117 -2.54 18.90 23.90
N TRP A 118 -2.18 19.09 25.18
CA TRP A 118 -1.20 18.27 25.88
C TRP A 118 -1.80 17.13 26.72
N ASP A 119 -3.11 16.87 26.63
CA ASP A 119 -3.72 15.67 27.22
C ASP A 119 -3.33 14.44 26.38
N SER A 120 -2.66 13.46 27.01
CA SER A 120 -2.22 12.22 26.36
C SER A 120 -3.36 11.23 26.15
N GLY A 121 -3.11 10.18 25.36
CA GLY A 121 -4.06 9.06 25.17
C GLY A 121 -4.77 9.11 23.82
N GLY A 122 -4.62 8.04 23.04
CA GLY A 122 -5.18 7.89 21.69
C GLY A 122 -4.68 8.93 20.69
N TYR A 123 -5.20 8.88 19.47
CA TYR A 123 -4.88 9.87 18.45
C TYR A 123 -5.43 11.26 18.82
N PHE A 124 -4.62 12.28 18.59
CA PHE A 124 -4.97 13.68 18.75
C PHE A 124 -5.62 14.24 17.49
N SER A 125 -4.99 14.07 16.33
CA SER A 125 -5.49 14.61 15.06
C SER A 125 -5.04 13.79 13.86
N LEU A 126 -5.78 13.87 12.76
CA LEU A 126 -5.28 13.51 11.43
C LEU A 126 -4.76 14.78 10.76
N MET A 127 -3.63 14.68 10.07
CA MET A 127 -3.01 15.81 9.37
C MET A 127 -3.23 15.74 7.87
N MET A 128 -3.61 16.87 7.27
CA MET A 128 -3.88 17.00 5.86
C MET A 128 -3.17 18.23 5.31
N ARG A 129 -2.81 18.20 4.02
CA ARG A 129 -2.34 19.38 3.32
C ARG A 129 -3.55 20.22 2.88
N ALA A 130 -3.39 21.53 2.91
CA ALA A 130 -4.38 22.48 2.43
C ALA A 130 -3.76 23.42 1.40
N ARG A 131 -4.57 23.85 0.43
CA ARG A 131 -4.30 24.95 -0.49
C ARG A 131 -5.24 26.09 -0.14
N ASP A 132 -4.69 27.30 0.01
CA ASP A 132 -5.44 28.46 0.49
C ASP A 132 -6.07 28.19 1.86
N LEU A 133 -5.22 28.03 2.88
CA LEU A 133 -5.65 27.60 4.20
C LEU A 133 -6.66 28.56 4.84
N ASP A 134 -6.52 29.86 4.59
CA ASP A 134 -7.44 30.86 5.15
C ASP A 134 -8.86 30.65 4.59
N SER A 135 -8.99 30.40 3.29
CA SER A 135 -10.28 30.08 2.64
C SER A 135 -10.88 28.76 3.16
N VAL A 136 -10.07 27.71 3.29
CA VAL A 136 -10.52 26.43 3.87
C VAL A 136 -10.96 26.60 5.33
N TYR A 137 -10.27 27.46 6.09
CA TYR A 137 -10.61 27.76 7.48
C TYR A 137 -11.97 28.46 7.59
N ASP A 138 -12.24 29.47 6.75
CA ASP A 138 -13.53 30.16 6.73
C ASP A 138 -14.70 29.21 6.39
N ASP A 139 -14.50 28.31 5.43
CA ASP A 139 -15.51 27.29 5.10
C ASP A 139 -15.73 26.29 6.24
N ALA A 140 -14.67 25.90 6.94
CA ALA A 140 -14.79 25.04 8.12
C ALA A 140 -15.60 25.73 9.24
N LEU A 141 -15.35 27.01 9.50
CA LEU A 141 -16.12 27.81 10.46
C LEU A 141 -17.61 27.89 10.07
N ALA A 142 -17.91 28.05 8.78
CA ALA A 142 -19.28 28.06 8.26
C ALA A 142 -20.01 26.72 8.48
N LEU A 143 -19.27 25.62 8.55
CA LEU A 143 -19.78 24.28 8.90
C LEU A 143 -19.84 24.03 10.42
N GLY A 144 -19.47 25.01 11.24
CA GLY A 144 -19.50 24.92 12.71
C GLY A 144 -18.29 24.24 13.32
N TRP A 145 -17.21 24.04 12.54
CA TRP A 145 -15.92 23.66 13.11
C TRP A 145 -15.32 24.87 13.84
N MET A 146 -14.48 24.59 14.84
CA MET A 146 -13.82 25.62 15.64
C MET A 146 -12.33 25.31 15.77
N SER A 147 -11.54 26.19 16.36
CA SER A 147 -10.13 25.97 16.66
C SER A 147 -9.72 26.72 17.93
N GLU A 148 -8.57 26.37 18.49
CA GLU A 148 -7.97 27.12 19.62
C GLU A 148 -7.18 28.36 19.15
N SER A 149 -6.90 28.44 17.85
CA SER A 149 -6.20 29.56 17.21
C SER A 149 -6.70 29.77 15.78
N GLU A 150 -6.50 30.98 15.26
CA GLU A 150 -6.49 31.21 13.82
C GLU A 150 -5.28 30.49 13.17
N PRO A 151 -5.21 30.39 11.83
CA PRO A 151 -4.05 29.87 11.12
C PRO A 151 -2.75 30.59 11.53
N VAL A 152 -1.81 29.82 12.08
CA VAL A 152 -0.49 30.31 12.52
C VAL A 152 0.54 30.06 11.44
N ARG A 153 1.38 31.05 11.16
CA ARG A 153 2.46 30.98 10.16
C ARG A 153 3.82 30.89 10.86
N PHE A 154 4.66 29.96 10.45
CA PHE A 154 5.96 29.71 11.08
C PHE A 154 6.94 29.04 10.12
N ASP A 155 8.23 29.16 10.45
CA ASP A 155 9.32 28.48 9.75
C ASP A 155 9.49 27.05 10.29
N PHE A 156 9.58 26.08 9.38
CA PHE A 156 9.88 24.69 9.68
C PHE A 156 11.02 24.20 8.78
N GLY A 157 12.24 24.19 9.32
CA GLY A 157 13.45 23.90 8.56
C GLY A 157 13.58 24.87 7.38
N PRO A 158 13.67 24.39 6.12
CA PRO A 158 13.76 25.25 4.95
C PRO A 158 12.39 25.73 4.43
N SER A 159 11.28 25.40 5.10
CA SER A 159 9.93 25.70 4.61
C SER A 159 9.22 26.74 5.47
N VAL A 160 8.37 27.54 4.84
CA VAL A 160 7.39 28.41 5.52
C VAL A 160 6.03 27.73 5.46
N LEU A 161 5.42 27.51 6.62
CA LEU A 161 4.14 26.81 6.75
C LEU A 161 3.07 27.72 7.34
N ALA A 162 1.81 27.47 6.98
CA ALA A 162 0.65 27.88 7.74
C ALA A 162 -0.05 26.65 8.33
N ASN A 163 -0.52 26.73 9.57
CA ASN A 163 -1.18 25.61 10.25
C ASN A 163 -2.33 26.05 11.15
N VAL A 164 -3.36 25.22 11.20
CA VAL A 164 -4.43 25.28 12.21
C VAL A 164 -4.86 23.87 12.60
N VAL A 165 -5.31 23.69 13.84
CA VAL A 165 -5.97 22.46 14.29
C VAL A 165 -7.46 22.75 14.43
N LEU A 166 -8.25 22.22 13.49
CA LEU A 166 -9.69 22.29 13.52
C LEU A 166 -10.26 21.26 14.48
N LYS A 167 -11.37 21.61 15.13
CA LYS A 167 -12.16 20.79 16.04
C LYS A 167 -13.56 20.63 15.45
N GLY A 168 -13.86 19.40 15.05
CA GLY A 168 -15.12 19.02 14.44
C GLY A 168 -16.11 18.41 15.43
N PRO A 169 -17.22 17.87 14.92
CA PRO A 169 -18.18 17.12 15.73
C PRO A 169 -17.49 15.96 16.45
N ASP A 170 -18.07 15.54 17.57
CA ASP A 170 -17.64 14.35 18.32
C ASP A 170 -16.17 14.34 18.79
N GLY A 171 -15.51 15.51 18.77
CA GLY A 171 -14.13 15.67 19.25
C GLY A 171 -13.06 15.26 18.23
N ILE A 172 -13.41 15.17 16.95
CA ILE A 172 -12.45 14.96 15.85
C ILE A 172 -11.58 16.19 15.71
N ASN A 173 -10.25 16.03 15.70
CA ASN A 173 -9.34 17.10 15.33
C ASN A 173 -8.69 16.83 13.98
N ILE A 174 -8.64 17.85 13.13
CA ILE A 174 -7.95 17.82 11.83
C ILE A 174 -6.92 18.94 11.81
N ALA A 175 -5.64 18.57 11.67
CA ALA A 175 -4.55 19.53 11.53
C ALA A 175 -4.32 19.82 10.05
N LEU A 176 -4.50 21.06 9.63
CA LEU A 176 -4.31 21.48 8.25
C LEU A 176 -2.97 22.19 8.09
N TYR A 177 -2.19 21.80 7.10
CA TYR A 177 -0.91 22.43 6.77
C TYR A 177 -0.89 22.94 5.34
N GLU A 178 -0.64 24.22 5.16
CA GLU A 178 -0.28 24.78 3.86
C GLU A 178 1.22 25.05 3.82
N ARG A 179 1.88 24.59 2.74
CA ARG A 179 3.29 24.91 2.49
C ARG A 179 3.35 26.14 1.59
N LEU A 180 3.70 27.28 2.20
CA LEU A 180 3.78 28.56 1.51
C LEU A 180 5.06 28.64 0.68
N GLU A 181 6.19 28.22 1.24
CA GLU A 181 7.49 28.22 0.57
C GLU A 181 8.36 27.01 0.98
N PRO A 182 9.12 26.38 0.05
CA PRO A 182 8.78 26.34 -1.37
C PRO A 182 7.41 25.64 -1.56
N PRO A 183 6.68 25.91 -2.65
CA PRO A 183 5.41 25.24 -2.90
C PRO A 183 5.59 23.72 -2.92
N LEU A 184 4.53 22.98 -2.59
CA LEU A 184 4.53 21.53 -2.73
C LEU A 184 4.82 21.14 -4.19
N ASP A 185 5.60 20.07 -4.35
CA ASP A 185 5.95 19.53 -5.66
C ASP A 185 4.70 19.05 -6.42
N GLU A 186 4.79 18.92 -7.74
CA GLU A 186 3.68 18.47 -8.62
C GLU A 186 3.10 17.10 -8.26
N PHE A 187 3.80 16.31 -7.43
CA PHE A 187 3.30 15.07 -6.83
C PHE A 187 2.04 15.31 -5.97
N TRP A 188 1.89 16.49 -5.37
CA TRP A 188 0.74 16.86 -4.56
C TRP A 188 -0.36 17.49 -5.42
N GLN A 189 -1.08 16.66 -6.16
CA GLN A 189 -2.22 17.08 -6.97
C GLN A 189 -3.53 17.02 -6.19
N PHE A 190 -3.82 18.07 -5.42
CA PHE A 190 -5.13 18.27 -4.81
C PHE A 190 -5.57 19.73 -4.97
N GLU A 191 -6.89 19.94 -5.10
CA GLU A 191 -7.47 21.26 -5.30
C GLU A 191 -7.56 22.05 -3.99
N ARG A 192 -8.11 21.43 -2.94
CA ARG A 192 -8.31 22.08 -1.63
C ARG A 192 -7.63 21.35 -0.50
N LEU A 193 -7.99 20.09 -0.27
CA LEU A 193 -7.40 19.24 0.77
C LEU A 193 -6.80 17.97 0.17
N SER A 194 -5.67 17.52 0.71
CA SER A 194 -5.13 16.19 0.41
C SER A 194 -5.86 15.10 1.20
N GLN A 195 -5.58 13.83 0.90
CA GLN A 195 -5.77 12.76 1.88
C GLN A 195 -4.99 13.06 3.16
N PRO A 196 -5.44 12.63 4.35
CA PRO A 196 -4.61 12.70 5.52
C PRO A 196 -3.37 11.81 5.33
N PHE A 197 -2.22 12.34 5.72
CA PHE A 197 -0.92 11.73 5.48
C PHE A 197 -0.20 11.33 6.77
N ASN A 198 -0.64 11.86 7.91
CA ASN A 198 -0.05 11.65 9.23
C ASN A 198 -1.15 11.57 10.31
N ALA A 199 -0.99 10.70 11.30
CA ALA A 199 -1.81 10.68 12.51
C ALA A 199 -0.97 11.06 13.74
N MET A 200 -1.38 12.12 14.43
CA MET A 200 -0.69 12.65 15.60
C MET A 200 -1.18 11.97 16.88
N GLN A 201 -0.28 11.67 17.80
CA GLN A 201 -0.55 11.20 19.15
C GLN A 201 0.14 12.14 20.16
N MET A 202 -0.62 12.57 21.16
CA MET A 202 -0.07 13.25 22.33
C MET A 202 0.32 12.21 23.36
N VAL A 203 1.57 12.25 23.83
CA VAL A 203 2.17 11.20 24.67
C VAL A 203 2.65 11.76 26.00
N ALA A 204 2.51 10.97 27.06
CA ALA A 204 3.01 11.32 28.38
C ALA A 204 4.54 11.19 28.47
N ASP A 205 5.13 10.28 27.71
CA ASP A 205 6.56 10.00 27.66
C ASP A 205 6.98 9.73 26.21
N ILE A 206 7.67 10.70 25.61
CA ILE A 206 8.09 10.66 24.22
C ILE A 206 9.06 9.50 23.94
N GLU A 207 9.97 9.18 24.88
CA GLU A 207 10.97 8.13 24.68
C GLU A 207 10.34 6.74 24.75
N ARG A 208 9.38 6.55 25.65
CA ARG A 208 8.63 5.29 25.75
C ARG A 208 7.77 5.06 24.51
N ALA A 209 7.10 6.09 24.01
CA ALA A 209 6.32 5.99 22.79
C ALA A 209 7.21 5.75 21.56
N ASP A 210 8.31 6.48 21.45
CA ASP A 210 9.28 6.34 20.35
C ASP A 210 9.85 4.92 20.29
N ALA A 211 10.26 4.36 21.43
CA ALA A 211 10.77 2.98 21.53
C ALA A 211 9.74 1.93 21.08
N PHE A 212 8.45 2.16 21.30
CA PHE A 212 7.40 1.28 20.79
C PHE A 212 7.32 1.35 19.26
N PHE A 213 7.15 2.54 18.69
CA PHE A 213 6.95 2.64 17.24
C PHE A 213 8.19 2.29 16.43
N THR A 214 9.39 2.60 16.94
CA THR A 214 10.65 2.28 16.25
C THR A 214 11.12 0.86 16.55
N GLY A 215 11.09 0.46 17.83
CA GLY A 215 11.61 -0.84 18.28
C GLY A 215 10.65 -1.99 18.03
N VAL A 216 9.35 -1.80 18.22
CA VAL A 216 8.33 -2.86 18.06
C VAL A 216 7.69 -2.84 16.67
N LEU A 217 7.37 -1.65 16.15
CA LEU A 217 6.73 -1.51 14.84
C LEU A 217 7.69 -1.20 13.69
N GLY A 218 9.01 -1.16 13.95
CA GLY A 218 10.04 -1.01 12.92
C GLY A 218 10.00 0.31 12.14
N MET A 219 9.27 1.33 12.62
CA MET A 219 9.18 2.62 11.94
C MET A 219 10.49 3.39 12.04
N THR A 220 10.75 4.27 11.08
CA THR A 220 11.96 5.11 11.06
C THR A 220 11.62 6.58 11.30
N HIS A 221 12.55 7.34 11.86
CA HIS A 221 12.40 8.78 12.01
C HIS A 221 12.52 9.48 10.65
N PHE A 222 11.47 10.17 10.25
CA PHE A 222 11.60 11.28 9.30
C PHE A 222 12.24 12.49 9.97
N TRP A 223 11.80 12.80 11.19
CA TRP A 223 12.34 13.90 11.99
C TRP A 223 12.18 13.61 13.48
N ALA A 224 13.15 14.06 14.28
CA ALA A 224 13.11 14.00 15.73
C ALA A 224 13.77 15.26 16.30
N GLY A 225 13.14 15.88 17.29
CA GLY A 225 13.71 17.03 17.96
C GLY A 225 12.75 17.73 18.91
N ASP A 226 13.31 18.69 19.64
CA ASP A 226 12.56 19.56 20.52
C ASP A 226 12.41 20.93 19.87
N TYR A 227 11.21 21.50 19.97
CA TYR A 227 10.91 22.83 19.45
C TYR A 227 10.42 23.76 20.57
N LEU A 228 10.96 24.97 20.58
CA LEU A 228 10.58 26.06 21.45
C LEU A 228 10.40 27.31 20.58
N ASP A 229 9.34 28.07 20.79
CA ASP A 229 9.13 29.28 19.99
C ASP A 229 10.25 30.29 20.29
N PRO A 230 10.74 31.03 19.27
CA PRO A 230 11.80 32.01 19.46
C PRO A 230 11.32 33.27 20.18
N ALA A 231 10.01 33.51 20.21
CA ALA A 231 9.39 34.64 20.89
C ALA A 231 7.96 34.28 21.34
N PRO A 232 7.41 34.97 22.37
CA PRO A 232 6.01 34.81 22.76
C PRO A 232 5.07 35.12 21.60
N GLY A 233 4.07 34.26 21.35
CA GLY A 233 3.19 34.44 20.21
C GLY A 233 2.06 33.41 20.12
N PRO A 234 1.18 33.56 19.10
CA PRO A 234 0.13 32.58 18.84
C PRO A 234 0.73 31.22 18.46
N ASN A 235 0.03 30.14 18.82
CA ASN A 235 0.38 28.77 18.46
C ASN A 235 -0.89 27.97 18.17
N ASN A 236 -0.75 26.96 17.33
CA ASN A 236 -1.80 26.08 16.85
C ASN A 236 -2.40 25.14 17.91
N PHE A 237 -1.78 25.07 19.10
CA PHE A 237 -2.18 24.16 20.19
C PHE A 237 -2.88 24.87 21.35
N GLY A 238 -3.11 26.19 21.26
CA GLY A 238 -3.81 26.96 22.28
C GLY A 238 -3.03 27.16 23.58
N LEU A 239 -1.70 27.01 23.55
CA LEU A 239 -0.86 27.33 24.70
C LEU A 239 -0.93 28.84 24.98
N PRO A 240 -0.99 29.30 26.25
CA PRO A 240 -0.86 30.72 26.56
C PRO A 240 0.42 31.30 25.93
N GLN A 241 0.30 32.43 25.24
CA GLN A 241 1.40 32.99 24.44
C GLN A 241 2.67 33.28 25.28
N ASN A 242 2.51 33.58 26.57
CA ASN A 242 3.63 33.81 27.48
C ASN A 242 4.38 32.53 27.86
N LEU A 243 3.86 31.34 27.53
CA LEU A 243 4.48 30.05 27.82
C LEU A 243 5.12 29.39 26.60
N THR A 244 4.93 29.92 25.39
CA THR A 244 5.45 29.32 24.14
C THR A 244 6.98 29.29 24.07
N THR A 245 7.64 30.24 24.75
CA THR A 245 9.10 30.28 24.90
C THR A 245 9.61 29.51 26.13
N GLU A 246 8.74 28.85 26.90
CA GLU A 246 9.11 28.17 28.15
C GLU A 246 8.77 26.67 28.13
N ILE A 247 7.81 26.25 27.31
CA ILE A 247 7.33 24.86 27.22
C ILE A 247 7.82 24.23 25.90
N PRO A 248 8.87 23.39 25.93
CA PRO A 248 9.31 22.66 24.76
C PRO A 248 8.26 21.67 24.28
N ARG A 249 8.13 21.55 22.96
CA ARG A 249 7.41 20.49 22.27
C ARG A 249 8.43 19.47 21.78
N SER A 250 8.51 18.32 22.45
CA SER A 250 9.32 17.21 21.99
C SER A 250 8.54 16.40 20.98
N THR A 251 9.12 16.17 19.80
CA THR A 251 8.41 15.58 18.68
C THR A 251 9.22 14.47 18.01
N ARG A 252 8.51 13.44 17.55
CA ARG A 252 9.03 12.37 16.68
C ARG A 252 8.05 12.18 15.52
N ILE A 253 8.51 12.43 14.30
CA ILE A 253 7.74 12.14 13.08
C ILE A 253 8.30 10.84 12.51
N LEU A 254 7.46 9.82 12.50
CA LEU A 254 7.80 8.44 12.16
C LEU A 254 7.14 8.06 10.84
N GLN A 255 7.84 7.26 10.04
CA GLN A 255 7.36 6.80 8.75
C GLN A 255 7.55 5.28 8.60
N PRO A 256 6.57 4.56 8.03
CA PRO A 256 6.67 3.12 7.75
C PRO A 256 7.66 2.86 6.61
N LYS A 257 7.70 3.77 5.63
CA LYS A 257 8.66 3.81 4.53
C LYS A 257 9.04 5.27 4.23
N PRO A 258 10.17 5.52 3.55
CA PRO A 258 10.54 6.87 3.14
C PRO A 258 9.43 7.55 2.33
N GLY A 259 8.92 8.68 2.83
CA GLY A 259 7.82 9.40 2.18
C GLY A 259 6.96 10.15 3.18
N GLU A 260 5.98 10.91 2.68
CA GLU A 260 5.08 11.72 3.52
C GLU A 260 3.82 10.98 3.97
N THR A 261 3.46 9.89 3.31
CA THR A 261 2.19 9.20 3.51
C THR A 261 2.32 8.08 4.54
N GLY A 262 1.27 7.88 5.33
CA GLY A 262 1.23 6.80 6.31
C GLY A 262 2.02 7.08 7.60
N ARG A 263 2.37 8.34 7.86
CA ARG A 263 3.18 8.74 9.02
C ARG A 263 2.40 8.66 10.32
N LEU A 264 3.17 8.57 11.41
CA LEU A 264 2.71 8.81 12.77
C LEU A 264 3.57 9.91 13.41
N GLU A 265 2.96 10.80 14.17
CA GLU A 265 3.67 11.86 14.86
C GLU A 265 3.40 11.82 16.36
N LEU A 266 4.46 11.70 17.14
CA LEU A 266 4.43 11.74 18.58
C LEU A 266 4.77 13.16 19.03
N MET A 267 4.01 13.69 19.99
CA MET A 267 4.29 14.99 20.58
C MET A 267 4.08 14.98 22.09
N GLN A 268 5.04 15.54 22.82
CA GLN A 268 4.98 15.78 24.25
C GLN A 268 5.24 17.27 24.54
N PHE A 269 4.38 17.88 25.36
CA PHE A 269 4.65 19.20 25.93
C PHE A 269 5.41 19.04 27.25
N VAL A 270 6.69 19.39 27.25
CA VAL A 270 7.58 19.20 28.40
C VAL A 270 7.31 20.31 29.43
N GLY A 271 6.91 19.90 30.63
CA GLY A 271 6.62 20.82 31.74
C GLY A 271 5.15 21.22 31.90
N LEU A 272 4.23 20.59 31.15
CA LEU A 272 2.79 20.71 31.36
C LEU A 272 2.18 19.39 31.84
N ASP A 273 1.34 19.50 32.88
CA ASP A 273 0.50 18.39 33.31
C ASP A 273 -0.78 18.35 32.46
N GLY A 274 -1.10 17.15 31.97
CA GLY A 274 -2.32 16.85 31.23
C GLY A 274 -3.09 15.68 31.86
N ARG A 275 -4.30 15.45 31.36
CA ARG A 275 -5.08 14.25 31.68
C ARG A 275 -4.66 13.11 30.77
N ASP A 276 -4.63 11.91 31.32
CA ASP A 276 -4.52 10.68 30.54
C ASP A 276 -5.92 10.26 30.03
N LEU A 277 -6.08 10.19 28.70
CA LEU A 277 -7.32 9.80 28.03
C LEU A 277 -7.30 8.34 27.54
N SER A 278 -6.25 7.58 27.86
CA SER A 278 -5.98 6.24 27.33
C SER A 278 -7.09 5.22 27.61
N GLU A 279 -7.79 5.34 28.74
CA GLU A 279 -8.92 4.44 29.03
C GLU A 279 -10.08 4.60 28.04
N ARG A 280 -10.29 5.81 27.53
CA ARG A 280 -11.37 6.11 26.57
C ARG A 280 -10.95 5.88 25.13
N ALA A 281 -9.65 5.93 24.82
CA ALA A 281 -9.12 5.73 23.47
C ALA A 281 -9.26 4.26 23.00
N LYS A 282 -10.50 3.87 22.70
CA LYS A 282 -10.93 2.56 22.19
C LYS A 282 -12.39 2.63 21.71
N PRO A 283 -12.81 1.74 20.79
CA PRO A 283 -14.23 1.59 20.47
C PRO A 283 -15.08 1.28 21.72
N PRO A 284 -16.34 1.73 21.79
CA PRO A 284 -17.08 2.49 20.76
C PRO A 284 -17.02 4.02 21.00
N ASN A 285 -16.04 4.55 21.75
CA ASN A 285 -15.98 5.97 22.09
C ASN A 285 -15.73 6.85 20.86
N LEU A 286 -16.26 8.07 20.88
CA LEU A 286 -16.28 8.95 19.73
C LEU A 286 -14.94 9.70 19.53
N GLY A 287 -14.54 9.86 18.27
CA GLY A 287 -13.26 10.43 17.86
C GLY A 287 -12.42 9.46 17.03
N ILE A 288 -11.15 9.79 16.81
CA ILE A 288 -10.21 8.96 16.03
C ILE A 288 -9.85 7.72 16.86
N LEU A 289 -10.15 6.54 16.33
CA LEU A 289 -9.98 5.25 17.01
C LEU A 289 -8.64 4.60 16.69
N SER A 290 -8.38 4.42 15.40
CA SER A 290 -7.26 3.63 14.90
C SER A 290 -6.79 4.11 13.52
N VAL A 291 -5.61 3.66 13.12
CA VAL A 291 -5.18 3.61 11.72
C VAL A 291 -4.96 2.15 11.32
N ARG A 292 -5.30 1.79 10.07
CA ARG A 292 -5.19 0.43 9.55
C ARG A 292 -4.10 0.32 8.50
N TYR A 293 -3.11 -0.53 8.72
CA TYR A 293 -2.01 -0.80 7.80
C TYR A 293 -2.27 -2.10 7.01
N PRO A 294 -2.25 -2.05 5.67
CA PRO A 294 -2.25 -3.27 4.88
C PRO A 294 -0.86 -3.91 4.92
N VAL A 295 -0.80 -5.22 5.08
CA VAL A 295 0.41 -6.03 4.95
C VAL A 295 0.15 -7.21 4.02
N ALA A 296 1.22 -7.77 3.46
CA ALA A 296 1.11 -8.96 2.62
C ALA A 296 0.77 -10.21 3.45
N ASP A 297 1.29 -10.31 4.68
CA ASP A 297 1.12 -11.43 5.59
C ASP A 297 1.03 -10.90 7.03
N ASP A 298 -0.15 -11.00 7.63
CA ASP A 298 -0.42 -10.55 9.00
C ASP A 298 0.22 -11.46 10.05
N GLY A 299 0.35 -12.77 9.77
CA GLY A 299 1.00 -13.73 10.65
C GLY A 299 2.50 -13.47 10.78
N ALA A 300 3.16 -13.17 9.66
CA ALA A 300 4.55 -12.74 9.65
C ALA A 300 4.74 -11.41 10.39
N ALA A 301 3.88 -10.41 10.12
CA ALA A 301 3.93 -9.12 10.81
C ALA A 301 3.74 -9.27 12.32
N LEU A 302 2.81 -10.12 12.77
CA LEU A 302 2.61 -10.39 14.20
C LEU A 302 3.83 -11.08 14.82
N ALA A 303 4.43 -12.07 14.14
CA ALA A 303 5.61 -12.76 14.63
C ALA A 303 6.83 -11.83 14.78
N ASP A 304 7.01 -10.89 13.86
CA ASP A 304 8.05 -9.86 13.93
C ASP A 304 7.82 -8.92 15.12
N ILE A 305 6.58 -8.47 15.32
CA ILE A 305 6.17 -7.64 16.45
C ILE A 305 6.42 -8.37 17.79
N GLU A 306 6.03 -9.64 17.90
CA GLU A 306 6.26 -10.44 19.11
C GLU A 306 7.75 -10.68 19.38
N SER A 307 8.54 -10.91 18.33
CA SER A 307 9.99 -11.06 18.42
C SER A 307 10.68 -9.79 18.90
N ALA A 308 10.11 -8.62 18.57
CA ALA A 308 10.54 -7.32 19.06
C ALA A 308 10.03 -6.96 20.47
N GLY A 309 9.30 -7.87 21.13
CA GLY A 309 8.76 -7.67 22.48
C GLY A 309 7.39 -6.98 22.52
N GLY A 310 6.74 -6.80 21.38
CA GLY A 310 5.35 -6.39 21.26
C GLY A 310 4.36 -7.52 21.59
N SER A 311 3.07 -7.18 21.56
CA SER A 311 1.99 -8.16 21.65
C SER A 311 0.72 -7.62 21.03
N ALA A 312 -0.12 -8.52 20.52
CA ALA A 312 -1.45 -8.19 20.05
C ALA A 312 -2.34 -7.71 21.23
N TRP A 313 -2.91 -6.51 21.09
CA TRP A 313 -3.99 -6.01 21.95
C TRP A 313 -5.35 -6.62 21.56
N ARG A 314 -5.57 -6.81 20.26
CA ARG A 314 -6.61 -7.67 19.69
C ARG A 314 -5.90 -8.76 18.92
N GLY A 315 -6.16 -10.02 19.28
CA GLY A 315 -5.60 -11.16 18.57
C GLY A 315 -6.15 -11.26 17.13
N PRO A 316 -5.53 -12.11 16.30
CA PRO A 316 -5.98 -12.34 14.93
C PRO A 316 -7.45 -12.73 14.87
N ALA A 317 -8.17 -12.08 13.97
CA ALA A 317 -9.56 -12.36 13.63
C ALA A 317 -9.73 -12.27 12.12
N GLU A 318 -10.69 -13.04 11.61
CA GLU A 318 -11.14 -12.94 10.22
C GLU A 318 -12.42 -12.11 10.20
N ILE A 319 -12.44 -11.01 9.43
CA ILE A 319 -13.61 -10.13 9.30
C ILE A 319 -13.90 -9.82 7.83
N ASP A 320 -15.16 -9.56 7.48
CA ASP A 320 -15.48 -8.87 6.24
C ASP A 320 -15.24 -7.37 6.40
N LEU A 321 -14.33 -6.80 5.61
CA LEU A 321 -13.95 -5.40 5.67
C LEU A 321 -14.09 -4.73 4.29
N PRO A 322 -15.30 -4.29 3.90
CA PRO A 322 -15.52 -3.61 2.62
C PRO A 322 -14.71 -2.31 2.49
N PRO A 323 -14.17 -1.98 1.30
CA PRO A 323 -14.27 -2.73 0.04
C PRO A 323 -13.18 -3.80 -0.13
N TYR A 324 -12.38 -4.07 0.90
CA TYR A 324 -11.24 -5.00 0.84
C TYR A 324 -11.66 -6.48 0.89
N GLY A 325 -12.93 -6.75 1.17
CA GLY A 325 -13.47 -8.11 1.30
C GLY A 325 -13.04 -8.77 2.60
N ARG A 326 -12.88 -10.08 2.57
CA ARG A 326 -12.49 -10.86 3.75
C ARG A 326 -11.00 -10.64 4.09
N VAL A 327 -10.71 -10.21 5.31
CA VAL A 327 -9.34 -9.91 5.78
C VAL A 327 -9.02 -10.62 7.10
N ASN A 328 -7.77 -11.05 7.26
CA ASN A 328 -7.20 -11.31 8.58
C ASN A 328 -6.80 -9.96 9.17
N ILE A 329 -7.16 -9.71 10.43
CA ILE A 329 -6.87 -8.46 11.12
C ILE A 329 -6.45 -8.73 12.56
N PHE A 330 -5.49 -7.97 13.04
CA PHE A 330 -5.18 -7.87 14.47
C PHE A 330 -4.84 -6.41 14.81
N ALA A 331 -4.73 -6.10 16.10
CA ALA A 331 -4.33 -4.77 16.54
C ALA A 331 -3.26 -4.82 17.61
N VAL A 332 -2.33 -3.87 17.55
CA VAL A 332 -1.43 -3.54 18.65
C VAL A 332 -1.83 -2.20 19.27
N ARG A 333 -1.38 -1.97 20.50
CA ARG A 333 -1.72 -0.77 21.25
C ARG A 333 -0.47 -0.12 21.82
N ALA A 334 -0.23 1.12 21.43
CA ALA A 334 0.89 1.94 21.90
C ALA A 334 0.75 2.27 23.41
N PRO A 335 1.83 2.72 24.08
CA PRO A 335 1.81 3.06 25.51
C PRO A 335 0.68 4.02 25.93
N ASP A 336 0.47 5.09 25.18
CA ASP A 336 -0.64 6.04 25.37
C ASP A 336 -1.85 5.66 24.50
N ALA A 337 -2.15 4.36 24.39
CA ALA A 337 -3.39 3.80 23.86
C ALA A 337 -3.75 4.04 22.39
N ALA A 338 -2.91 4.65 21.56
CA ALA A 338 -3.12 4.66 20.11
C ALA A 338 -3.19 3.22 19.57
N ILE A 339 -4.18 2.95 18.71
CA ILE A 339 -4.46 1.63 18.16
C ILE A 339 -3.96 1.59 16.73
N VAL A 340 -3.05 0.66 16.45
CA VAL A 340 -2.60 0.35 15.09
C VAL A 340 -3.18 -1.01 14.74
N GLU A 341 -4.06 -1.04 13.75
CA GLU A 341 -4.63 -2.28 13.22
C GLU A 341 -3.84 -2.68 11.97
N ILE A 342 -3.62 -3.97 11.82
CA ILE A 342 -2.80 -4.54 10.75
C ILE A 342 -3.65 -5.62 10.09
N PHE A 343 -3.80 -5.56 8.77
CA PHE A 343 -4.64 -6.48 8.04
C PHE A 343 -4.01 -6.98 6.75
N SER A 344 -4.34 -8.20 6.38
CA SER A 344 -4.04 -8.85 5.11
C SER A 344 -5.33 -9.43 4.53
N PRO A 345 -5.48 -9.61 3.22
CA PRO A 345 -6.58 -10.40 2.68
C PRO A 345 -6.55 -11.83 3.26
N VAL A 346 -7.70 -12.39 3.69
CA VAL A 346 -7.78 -13.81 4.15
C VAL A 346 -7.30 -14.76 3.06
N ASP A 347 -7.59 -14.36 1.82
CA ASP A 347 -7.16 -15.03 0.61
C ASP A 347 -6.27 -14.10 -0.20
N ALA A 348 -5.02 -13.89 0.21
CA ALA A 348 -3.99 -13.75 -0.82
C ALA A 348 -3.87 -15.14 -1.48
N ASP A 349 -4.89 -15.57 -2.23
CA ASP A 349 -4.84 -16.83 -3.00
C ASP A 349 -3.53 -16.77 -3.78
N PRO A 350 -2.55 -17.61 -3.43
CA PRO A 350 -1.25 -17.51 -4.05
C PRO A 350 -1.37 -17.67 -5.58
N ALA A 351 -2.38 -18.42 -6.04
CA ALA A 351 -2.71 -18.53 -7.46
C ALA A 351 -3.22 -17.20 -8.04
N ALA A 352 -4.11 -16.48 -7.35
CA ALA A 352 -4.55 -15.15 -7.75
C ALA A 352 -3.40 -14.15 -7.76
N ALA A 353 -2.51 -14.19 -6.76
CA ALA A 353 -1.35 -13.30 -6.69
C ALA A 353 -0.39 -13.50 -7.86
N VAL A 354 -0.05 -14.75 -8.20
CA VAL A 354 0.80 -15.06 -9.37
C VAL A 354 0.10 -14.67 -10.68
N ALA A 355 -1.19 -15.00 -10.82
CA ALA A 355 -1.95 -14.67 -12.02
C ALA A 355 -2.05 -13.16 -12.24
N ALA A 356 -2.30 -12.39 -11.18
CA ALA A 356 -2.33 -10.93 -11.21
C ALA A 356 -0.96 -10.33 -11.54
N ALA A 357 0.12 -10.87 -10.96
CA ALA A 357 1.48 -10.37 -11.22
C ALA A 357 1.94 -10.62 -12.68
N LEU A 358 1.48 -11.70 -13.31
CA LEU A 358 1.79 -12.05 -14.71
C LEU A 358 0.84 -11.39 -15.73
N ALA A 359 -0.27 -10.79 -15.28
CA ALA A 359 -1.23 -10.15 -16.17
C ALA A 359 -0.65 -8.84 -16.73
N GLY A 360 -0.77 -8.63 -18.05
CA GLY A 360 -0.27 -7.44 -18.70
C GLY A 360 0.20 -7.66 -20.14
N SER A 361 0.76 -6.60 -20.69
CA SER A 361 1.34 -6.60 -22.04
C SER A 361 2.85 -6.44 -21.95
N TYR A 362 3.57 -7.23 -22.72
CA TYR A 362 5.01 -7.26 -22.71
C TYR A 362 5.61 -7.34 -24.10
N ASP A 363 6.85 -6.89 -24.23
CA ASP A 363 7.57 -6.89 -25.51
C ASP A 363 9.05 -7.23 -25.33
N ASN A 364 9.60 -8.07 -26.21
CA ASN A 364 11.02 -8.41 -26.20
C ASN A 364 11.85 -7.62 -27.25
N ALA A 365 11.32 -6.53 -27.81
CA ALA A 365 11.96 -5.71 -28.83
C ALA A 365 13.40 -5.32 -28.46
N ASP A 366 13.65 -4.90 -27.22
CA ASP A 366 14.99 -4.52 -26.76
C ASP A 366 15.97 -5.70 -26.85
N GLN A 367 15.52 -6.88 -26.43
CA GLN A 367 16.31 -8.12 -26.53
C GLN A 367 16.58 -8.47 -27.99
N TYR A 368 15.56 -8.38 -28.84
CA TYR A 368 15.65 -8.72 -30.25
C TYR A 368 16.55 -7.75 -31.03
N GLN A 369 16.41 -6.44 -30.81
CA GLN A 369 17.19 -5.40 -31.48
C GLN A 369 18.69 -5.51 -31.11
N ALA A 370 18.99 -5.79 -29.85
CA ALA A 370 20.36 -5.98 -29.37
C ALA A 370 21.02 -7.30 -29.83
N ALA A 371 20.24 -8.27 -30.34
CA ALA A 371 20.76 -9.56 -30.74
C ALA A 371 21.53 -9.50 -32.09
N PRO A 372 22.55 -10.37 -32.28
CA PRO A 372 23.24 -10.51 -33.56
C PRO A 372 22.29 -10.89 -34.69
N ASP A 373 22.50 -10.35 -35.89
CA ASP A 373 21.64 -10.61 -37.06
C ASP A 373 21.58 -12.09 -37.45
N ALA A 374 22.61 -12.88 -37.12
CA ALA A 374 22.62 -14.33 -37.31
C ALA A 374 21.54 -15.08 -36.52
N LEU A 375 21.01 -14.49 -35.43
CA LEU A 375 19.93 -15.06 -34.64
C LEU A 375 18.54 -14.65 -35.14
N LYS A 376 18.44 -13.58 -35.94
CA LYS A 376 17.17 -13.02 -36.43
C LYS A 376 16.65 -13.78 -37.65
N VAL A 377 16.53 -15.10 -37.49
CA VAL A 377 16.06 -16.04 -38.51
C VAL A 377 14.73 -16.67 -38.09
N PRO A 378 13.92 -17.19 -39.03
CA PRO A 378 12.64 -17.80 -38.69
C PRO A 378 12.79 -18.94 -37.66
N PRO A 379 11.86 -19.08 -36.70
CA PRO A 379 11.88 -20.15 -35.72
C PRO A 379 12.02 -21.55 -36.33
N SER A 380 12.98 -22.32 -35.83
CA SER A 380 13.24 -23.70 -36.25
C SER A 380 13.62 -24.58 -35.07
N VAL A 381 13.34 -25.88 -35.17
CA VAL A 381 13.78 -26.83 -34.11
C VAL A 381 15.30 -26.99 -34.12
N GLN A 382 15.92 -26.83 -35.29
CA GLN A 382 17.37 -26.91 -35.50
C GLN A 382 18.00 -25.52 -35.58
N GLY A 383 19.12 -25.32 -34.90
CA GLY A 383 19.84 -24.05 -34.88
C GLY A 383 19.35 -23.10 -33.78
N ASP A 384 20.06 -21.99 -33.66
CA ASP A 384 19.79 -20.94 -32.70
C ASP A 384 19.10 -19.77 -33.40
N TRP A 385 18.05 -19.24 -32.77
CA TRP A 385 17.27 -18.13 -33.25
C TRP A 385 16.71 -17.31 -32.09
N LEU A 386 16.31 -16.08 -32.40
CA LEU A 386 15.56 -15.18 -31.56
C LEU A 386 14.67 -14.34 -32.48
N ASP A 387 13.38 -14.32 -32.19
CA ASP A 387 12.38 -13.51 -32.89
C ASP A 387 11.79 -12.45 -31.96
N HIS A 388 11.16 -11.45 -32.57
CA HIS A 388 10.43 -10.39 -31.87
C HIS A 388 9.01 -10.86 -31.59
N GLN A 389 8.62 -10.87 -30.32
CA GLN A 389 7.32 -11.26 -29.82
C GLN A 389 6.74 -10.12 -28.97
N HIS A 390 5.46 -9.86 -29.19
CA HIS A 390 4.62 -9.04 -28.33
C HIS A 390 3.65 -9.99 -27.62
N ALA A 391 3.68 -10.02 -26.29
CA ALA A 391 2.99 -11.01 -25.48
C ALA A 391 1.95 -10.34 -24.59
N ILE A 392 0.70 -10.80 -24.66
CA ILE A 392 -0.40 -10.32 -23.83
C ILE A 392 -0.90 -11.47 -22.96
N PHE A 393 -1.06 -11.20 -21.67
CA PHE A 393 -1.56 -12.10 -20.64
C PHE A 393 -2.79 -11.46 -20.03
N THR A 394 -3.96 -12.01 -20.31
CA THR A 394 -5.25 -11.42 -19.94
C THR A 394 -5.97 -12.32 -18.95
N PRO A 395 -6.37 -11.83 -17.76
CA PRO A 395 -7.31 -12.53 -16.89
C PRO A 395 -8.63 -12.75 -17.61
N VAL A 396 -9.12 -13.99 -17.63
CA VAL A 396 -10.38 -14.35 -18.31
C VAL A 396 -11.29 -15.15 -17.40
N ASN A 397 -12.59 -14.93 -17.50
CA ASN A 397 -13.60 -15.72 -16.82
C ASN A 397 -13.86 -17.02 -17.61
N ALA A 398 -13.29 -18.13 -17.13
CA ALA A 398 -13.41 -19.46 -17.74
C ALA A 398 -13.72 -20.53 -16.67
N PRO A 399 -14.95 -20.55 -16.11
CA PRO A 399 -15.28 -21.29 -14.89
C PRO A 399 -15.15 -22.81 -15.04
N ALA A 400 -15.27 -23.34 -16.26
CA ALA A 400 -15.05 -24.76 -16.53
C ALA A 400 -13.57 -25.18 -16.49
N ILE A 401 -12.64 -24.22 -16.48
CA ILE A 401 -11.19 -24.45 -16.46
C ILE A 401 -10.61 -24.22 -15.06
N GLY A 402 -10.97 -23.12 -14.41
CA GLY A 402 -10.50 -22.78 -13.06
C GLY A 402 -10.93 -21.37 -12.62
N GLU A 403 -10.62 -21.03 -11.38
CA GLU A 403 -10.94 -19.72 -10.79
C GLU A 403 -9.95 -18.64 -11.25
N GLN A 404 -8.65 -18.97 -11.30
CA GLN A 404 -7.58 -18.06 -11.72
C GLN A 404 -7.06 -18.48 -13.10
N VAL A 405 -7.53 -17.83 -14.17
CA VAL A 405 -7.22 -18.20 -15.55
C VAL A 405 -6.68 -17.03 -16.33
N LEU A 406 -5.52 -17.20 -16.95
CA LEU A 406 -4.94 -16.28 -17.94
C LEU A 406 -5.08 -16.86 -19.35
N TYR A 407 -5.57 -16.05 -20.26
CA TYR A 407 -5.44 -16.25 -21.69
C TYR A 407 -4.17 -15.54 -22.19
N LEU A 408 -3.35 -16.28 -22.94
CA LEU A 408 -2.12 -15.77 -23.52
C LEU A 408 -2.29 -15.66 -25.03
N GLU A 409 -1.96 -14.50 -25.58
CA GLU A 409 -1.86 -14.26 -27.02
C GLU A 409 -0.53 -13.58 -27.32
N TRP A 410 0.32 -14.24 -28.10
CA TRP A 410 1.58 -13.66 -28.57
C TRP A 410 1.49 -13.36 -30.06
N ARG A 411 2.07 -12.25 -30.46
CA ARG A 411 2.07 -11.76 -31.84
C ARG A 411 3.50 -11.49 -32.31
N SER A 412 3.82 -12.03 -33.48
CA SER A 412 5.16 -11.90 -34.06
C SER A 412 5.37 -10.50 -34.65
N GLY A 413 6.48 -9.85 -34.27
CA GLY A 413 6.91 -8.58 -34.86
C GLY A 413 6.18 -7.33 -34.37
N GLY A 414 5.36 -7.45 -33.32
CA GLY A 414 4.67 -6.33 -32.68
C GLY A 414 3.18 -6.61 -32.39
N PRO A 415 2.46 -5.63 -31.81
CA PRO A 415 1.07 -5.79 -31.35
C PRO A 415 0.07 -6.08 -32.48
N ASP A 416 0.32 -5.61 -33.70
CA ASP A 416 -0.53 -5.89 -34.87
C ASP A 416 -0.06 -7.10 -35.70
N GLY A 417 0.96 -7.81 -35.20
CA GLY A 417 1.55 -8.97 -35.86
C GLY A 417 0.59 -10.17 -35.93
N PRO A 418 0.91 -11.18 -36.77
CA PRO A 418 0.17 -12.44 -36.75
C PRO A 418 0.36 -13.14 -35.42
N ILE A 419 -0.70 -13.81 -34.95
CA ILE A 419 -0.67 -14.61 -33.73
C ILE A 419 0.33 -15.76 -33.91
N SER A 420 1.34 -15.79 -33.05
CA SER A 420 2.41 -16.78 -33.02
C SER A 420 2.12 -17.88 -32.00
N ARG A 421 1.40 -17.53 -30.92
CA ARG A 421 1.10 -18.45 -29.83
C ARG A 421 -0.20 -18.05 -29.11
N GLN A 422 -1.01 -19.06 -28.80
CA GLN A 422 -2.15 -18.93 -27.89
C GLN A 422 -2.15 -20.04 -26.84
N ARG A 423 -2.38 -19.69 -25.58
CA ARG A 423 -2.45 -20.64 -24.46
C ARG A 423 -3.50 -20.22 -23.44
N ILE A 424 -3.92 -21.18 -22.62
CA ILE A 424 -4.64 -20.94 -21.37
C ILE A 424 -3.75 -21.41 -20.24
N TRP A 425 -3.53 -20.57 -19.23
CA TRP A 425 -2.84 -20.90 -17.98
C TRP A 425 -3.86 -20.84 -16.85
N ALA A 426 -3.99 -21.93 -16.10
CA ALA A 426 -4.88 -22.02 -14.95
C ALA A 426 -4.04 -22.22 -13.69
N PHE A 427 -4.21 -21.32 -12.72
CA PHE A 427 -3.46 -21.31 -11.47
C PHE A 427 -4.31 -21.86 -10.34
N ARG A 428 -3.71 -22.67 -9.47
CA ARG A 428 -4.36 -23.26 -8.30
C ARG A 428 -3.35 -23.39 -7.17
N ALA A 429 -3.71 -23.00 -5.96
CA ALA A 429 -2.93 -23.33 -4.78
C ALA A 429 -2.98 -24.85 -4.51
N ASP A 430 -1.84 -25.47 -4.24
CA ASP A 430 -1.76 -26.85 -3.74
C ASP A 430 -2.01 -26.84 -2.22
N PRO A 431 -3.14 -27.38 -1.74
CA PRO A 431 -3.49 -27.31 -0.32
C PRO A 431 -2.50 -28.04 0.60
N ALA A 432 -1.75 -29.00 0.05
CA ALA A 432 -0.81 -29.81 0.85
C ALA A 432 0.57 -29.16 0.99
N SER A 433 0.99 -28.38 0.00
CA SER A 433 2.34 -27.79 -0.05
C SER A 433 2.36 -26.27 0.04
N GLY A 434 1.21 -25.60 -0.12
CA GLY A 434 1.11 -24.14 -0.23
C GLY A 434 1.70 -23.57 -1.51
N GLN A 435 2.24 -24.41 -2.41
CA GLN A 435 2.81 -23.96 -3.69
C GLN A 435 1.70 -23.65 -4.69
N VAL A 436 1.95 -22.68 -5.57
CA VAL A 436 1.06 -22.40 -6.70
C VAL A 436 1.39 -23.34 -7.84
N ARG A 437 0.38 -24.05 -8.33
CA ARG A 437 0.48 -24.89 -9.52
C ARG A 437 -0.15 -24.16 -10.69
N MET A 438 0.54 -24.17 -11.82
CA MET A 438 0.02 -23.66 -13.09
C MET A 438 -0.09 -24.81 -14.09
N ASP A 439 -1.32 -25.14 -14.45
CA ASP A 439 -1.62 -26.00 -15.58
C ASP A 439 -1.70 -25.16 -16.85
N PHE A 440 -1.07 -25.62 -17.92
CA PHE A 440 -1.11 -24.92 -19.21
C PHE A 440 -1.76 -25.79 -20.28
N TYR A 441 -2.52 -25.12 -21.14
CA TYR A 441 -3.31 -25.75 -22.18
C TYR A 441 -3.02 -25.09 -23.53
N ALA A 442 -2.89 -25.91 -24.57
CA ALA A 442 -2.92 -25.45 -25.95
C ALA A 442 -4.33 -25.56 -26.52
N PHE A 443 -4.75 -24.64 -27.38
CA PHE A 443 -6.03 -24.77 -28.06
C PHE A 443 -6.03 -25.93 -29.06
N VAL A 444 -7.16 -26.64 -29.17
CA VAL A 444 -7.42 -27.57 -30.27
C VAL A 444 -7.58 -26.78 -31.58
N ASP A 445 -8.32 -25.68 -31.50
CA ASP A 445 -8.49 -24.64 -32.52
C ASP A 445 -8.53 -23.28 -31.80
N GLY A 446 -7.62 -22.38 -32.17
CA GLY A 446 -7.41 -21.08 -31.53
C GLY A 446 -8.14 -19.93 -32.21
N ASP A 447 -8.55 -20.10 -33.47
CA ASP A 447 -9.18 -19.05 -34.27
C ASP A 447 -10.45 -18.45 -33.62
N PRO A 448 -11.33 -19.25 -32.96
CA PRO A 448 -12.51 -18.70 -32.29
C PRO A 448 -12.20 -17.77 -31.11
N TRP A 449 -10.97 -17.80 -30.58
CA TRP A 449 -10.58 -17.09 -29.36
C TRP A 449 -9.63 -15.91 -29.63
N ALA A 450 -9.14 -15.80 -30.87
CA ALA A 450 -8.18 -14.79 -31.30
C ALA A 450 -8.74 -13.36 -31.16
N GLY A 451 -7.98 -12.49 -30.50
CA GLY A 451 -8.32 -11.07 -30.34
C GLY A 451 -9.59 -10.80 -29.52
N LEU A 452 -10.05 -11.77 -28.71
CA LEU A 452 -11.23 -11.61 -27.86
C LEU A 452 -10.92 -11.02 -26.47
N VAL A 453 -9.68 -10.59 -26.22
CA VAL A 453 -9.21 -10.12 -24.91
C VAL A 453 -10.02 -8.94 -24.35
N ASP A 454 -10.56 -8.08 -25.23
CA ASP A 454 -11.35 -6.91 -24.83
C ASP A 454 -12.86 -7.20 -24.73
N GLN A 455 -13.29 -8.43 -24.98
CA GLN A 455 -14.70 -8.80 -24.96
C GLN A 455 -15.08 -9.43 -23.62
N PRO A 456 -15.96 -8.79 -22.82
CA PRO A 456 -16.47 -9.37 -21.60
C PRO A 456 -17.10 -10.74 -21.87
N ASP A 457 -16.83 -11.70 -20.98
CA ASP A 457 -17.43 -13.04 -21.00
C ASP A 457 -17.10 -13.91 -22.23
N ALA A 458 -16.19 -13.49 -23.11
CA ALA A 458 -15.83 -14.25 -24.32
C ALA A 458 -15.38 -15.69 -24.02
N PHE A 459 -14.80 -15.93 -22.84
CA PHE A 459 -14.25 -17.21 -22.42
C PHE A 459 -15.17 -18.02 -21.48
N VAL A 460 -16.37 -17.53 -21.16
CA VAL A 460 -17.28 -18.21 -20.21
C VAL A 460 -17.68 -19.61 -20.70
N SER A 461 -17.82 -19.79 -22.01
CA SER A 461 -18.13 -21.08 -22.63
C SER A 461 -16.90 -21.94 -22.94
N LEU A 462 -15.68 -21.50 -22.61
CA LEU A 462 -14.48 -22.28 -22.83
C LEU A 462 -14.47 -23.48 -21.87
N ASP A 463 -14.28 -24.68 -22.41
CA ASP A 463 -14.16 -25.91 -21.63
C ASP A 463 -12.97 -26.77 -22.09
N HIS A 464 -12.71 -27.85 -21.36
CA HIS A 464 -11.59 -28.74 -21.65
C HIS A 464 -11.66 -29.45 -23.02
N SER A 465 -12.82 -29.49 -23.70
CA SER A 465 -12.94 -30.10 -25.04
C SER A 465 -12.30 -29.24 -26.14
N ALA A 466 -12.22 -27.93 -25.93
CA ALA A 466 -11.53 -26.99 -26.80
C ALA A 466 -10.01 -26.93 -26.55
N LEU A 467 -9.53 -27.65 -25.53
CA LEU A 467 -8.16 -27.55 -25.03
C LEU A 467 -7.43 -28.90 -25.08
N ARG A 468 -6.11 -28.82 -25.27
CA ARG A 468 -5.16 -29.91 -25.10
C ARG A 468 -4.34 -29.61 -23.86
N GLY A 469 -4.73 -30.24 -22.76
CA GLY A 469 -3.97 -30.21 -21.51
C GLY A 469 -2.88 -31.26 -21.49
N TYR A 470 -1.93 -31.06 -20.59
CA TYR A 470 -0.94 -32.05 -20.24
C TYR A 470 -1.38 -32.77 -18.94
N GLY A 471 -0.83 -33.95 -18.66
CA GLY A 471 -1.22 -34.71 -17.46
C GLY A 471 -0.97 -33.93 -16.17
N PRO A 472 -1.55 -34.35 -15.03
CA PRO A 472 -1.41 -33.63 -13.76
C PRO A 472 0.05 -33.50 -13.28
N ASP A 473 0.95 -34.36 -13.75
CA ASP A 473 2.38 -34.29 -13.44
C ASP A 473 3.11 -33.17 -14.22
N CYS A 474 2.44 -32.56 -15.20
CA CYS A 474 2.97 -31.53 -16.10
C CYS A 474 2.64 -30.08 -15.70
N ALA A 475 2.37 -29.81 -14.43
CA ALA A 475 2.12 -28.45 -13.94
C ALA A 475 3.43 -27.73 -13.57
N LEU A 476 3.56 -26.45 -13.93
CA LEU A 476 4.63 -25.61 -13.38
C LEU A 476 4.34 -25.31 -11.92
N ARG A 477 5.38 -25.29 -11.09
CA ARG A 477 5.28 -24.94 -9.67
C ARG A 477 5.93 -23.59 -9.44
N PHE A 478 5.14 -22.65 -8.94
CA PHE A 478 5.56 -21.29 -8.65
C PHE A 478 5.93 -21.14 -7.17
N THR A 479 7.02 -20.42 -6.94
CA THR A 479 7.48 -19.96 -5.63
C THR A 479 7.79 -18.48 -5.70
N ALA A 480 7.45 -17.73 -4.65
CA ALA A 480 7.89 -16.34 -4.51
C ALA A 480 9.39 -16.29 -4.23
N ASP A 481 10.08 -15.31 -4.81
CA ASP A 481 11.44 -14.94 -4.43
C ASP A 481 11.40 -13.98 -3.23
N THR A 482 12.42 -14.09 -2.37
CA THR A 482 12.74 -13.17 -1.28
C THR A 482 12.82 -11.70 -1.70
N SER A 483 13.11 -11.42 -2.97
CA SER A 483 13.15 -10.06 -3.53
C SER A 483 11.80 -9.50 -3.99
N GLY A 484 10.73 -10.31 -3.91
CA GLY A 484 9.37 -9.94 -4.36
C GLY A 484 9.02 -10.39 -5.78
N GLY A 485 9.86 -11.19 -6.43
CA GLY A 485 9.59 -11.80 -7.74
C GLY A 485 8.89 -13.17 -7.66
N TRP A 486 8.61 -13.78 -8.80
CA TRP A 486 8.05 -15.13 -8.90
C TRP A 486 8.87 -16.03 -9.82
N HIS A 487 9.02 -17.30 -9.45
CA HIS A 487 9.74 -18.29 -10.24
C HIS A 487 8.91 -19.56 -10.39
N GLY A 488 8.58 -19.92 -11.62
CA GLY A 488 7.84 -21.12 -11.99
C GLY A 488 8.69 -22.07 -12.83
N THR A 489 8.82 -23.33 -12.43
CA THR A 489 9.56 -24.34 -13.22
C THR A 489 8.83 -25.66 -13.36
N ILE A 490 9.22 -26.37 -14.41
CA ILE A 490 8.92 -27.79 -14.62
C ILE A 490 10.09 -28.47 -15.34
N SER A 491 10.39 -29.71 -14.95
CA SER A 491 11.46 -30.50 -15.57
C SER A 491 10.93 -31.66 -16.41
N ALA A 492 11.72 -32.06 -17.41
CA ALA A 492 11.41 -33.20 -18.27
C ALA A 492 11.38 -34.55 -17.54
N ASP A 493 12.00 -34.62 -16.35
CA ASP A 493 11.97 -35.80 -15.48
C ASP A 493 10.60 -35.96 -14.80
N GLU A 494 9.92 -34.85 -14.52
CA GLU A 494 8.60 -34.81 -13.88
C GLU A 494 7.48 -34.86 -14.93
N CYS A 495 7.60 -34.08 -16.01
CA CYS A 495 6.60 -34.00 -17.05
C CYS A 495 6.97 -34.84 -18.27
N SER A 496 6.43 -36.07 -18.33
CA SER A 496 6.56 -36.96 -19.49
C SER A 496 5.21 -37.25 -20.13
N LEU A 497 5.08 -36.96 -21.42
CA LEU A 497 3.84 -37.17 -22.19
C LEU A 497 4.09 -37.84 -23.53
N VAL A 498 3.03 -38.39 -24.13
CA VAL A 498 3.08 -38.94 -25.48
C VAL A 498 2.65 -37.84 -26.44
N ALA A 499 3.57 -37.35 -27.27
CA ALA A 499 3.28 -36.33 -28.28
C ALA A 499 2.28 -36.85 -29.32
N ALA A 500 1.66 -35.96 -30.11
CA ALA A 500 0.72 -36.32 -31.17
C ALA A 500 1.31 -37.31 -32.21
N SER A 501 2.63 -37.40 -32.29
CA SER A 501 3.37 -38.37 -33.12
C SER A 501 3.43 -39.79 -32.53
N GLY A 502 2.91 -40.02 -31.33
CA GLY A 502 2.97 -41.29 -30.60
C GLY A 502 4.28 -41.50 -29.82
N ARG A 503 5.21 -40.54 -29.84
CA ARG A 503 6.52 -40.63 -29.16
C ARG A 503 6.49 -40.01 -27.78
N ARG A 504 7.25 -40.57 -26.83
CA ARG A 504 7.42 -39.97 -25.51
C ARG A 504 8.27 -38.69 -25.60
N MET A 505 7.82 -37.65 -24.92
CA MET A 505 8.42 -36.32 -24.86
C MET A 505 8.41 -35.81 -23.42
N GLY A 506 9.54 -35.33 -22.92
CA GLY A 506 9.64 -34.56 -21.69
C GLY A 506 9.55 -33.06 -21.96
N ILE A 507 8.96 -32.28 -21.06
CA ILE A 507 8.90 -30.80 -21.15
C ILE A 507 9.74 -30.17 -20.05
N ASP A 508 10.63 -29.25 -20.44
CA ASP A 508 11.30 -28.32 -19.54
C ASP A 508 10.75 -26.92 -19.78
N ALA A 509 10.32 -26.21 -18.72
CA ALA A 509 9.91 -24.82 -18.82
C ALA A 509 10.30 -24.00 -17.59
N SER A 510 10.57 -22.72 -17.81
CA SER A 510 10.85 -21.73 -16.76
C SER A 510 10.15 -20.41 -17.08
N VAL A 511 9.45 -19.87 -16.08
CA VAL A 511 8.80 -18.55 -16.11
C VAL A 511 9.30 -17.79 -14.90
N GLU A 512 9.93 -16.63 -15.09
CA GLU A 512 10.47 -15.82 -13.99
C GLU A 512 9.96 -14.39 -14.14
N LEU A 513 9.38 -13.84 -13.08
CA LEU A 513 8.94 -12.45 -13.02
C LEU A 513 9.81 -11.71 -12.00
N GLU A 514 10.59 -10.74 -12.48
CA GLU A 514 11.40 -9.87 -11.62
C GLU A 514 10.51 -8.84 -10.90
N PRO A 515 10.94 -8.29 -9.75
CA PRO A 515 10.19 -7.24 -9.04
C PRO A 515 9.92 -5.97 -9.86
N ASP A 516 10.72 -5.71 -10.91
CA ASP A 516 10.52 -4.59 -11.83
C ASP A 516 9.50 -4.88 -12.95
N GLY A 517 8.85 -6.05 -12.92
CA GLY A 517 7.88 -6.52 -13.90
C GLY A 517 8.50 -7.19 -15.14
N THR A 518 9.82 -7.36 -15.21
CA THR A 518 10.46 -8.07 -16.34
C THR A 518 10.12 -9.56 -16.30
N LEU A 519 9.58 -10.07 -17.41
CA LEU A 519 9.22 -11.48 -17.55
C LEU A 519 10.28 -12.23 -18.37
N HIS A 520 10.83 -13.30 -17.79
CA HIS A 520 11.69 -14.25 -18.47
C HIS A 520 10.93 -15.52 -18.80
N TYR A 521 11.00 -15.95 -20.06
CA TYR A 521 10.29 -17.15 -20.51
C TYR A 521 11.20 -18.08 -21.32
N ARG A 522 11.19 -19.37 -20.97
CA ARG A 522 11.77 -20.43 -21.81
C ARG A 522 10.97 -21.71 -21.69
N GLU A 523 10.88 -22.43 -22.80
CA GLU A 523 10.26 -23.75 -22.86
C GLU A 523 10.95 -24.63 -23.90
N SER A 524 11.04 -25.94 -23.65
CA SER A 524 11.47 -26.90 -24.65
C SER A 524 10.86 -28.29 -24.42
N GLY A 525 10.65 -29.02 -25.51
CA GLY A 525 10.23 -30.41 -25.48
C GLY A 525 11.34 -31.32 -26.00
N ARG A 526 11.70 -32.37 -25.26
CA ARG A 526 12.73 -33.34 -25.64
C ARG A 526 12.13 -34.73 -25.82
N LEU A 527 12.42 -35.36 -26.95
CA LEU A 527 12.02 -36.74 -27.24
C LEU A 527 12.94 -37.72 -26.51
N GLU A 528 12.49 -38.96 -26.35
CA GLU A 528 13.29 -40.06 -25.77
C GLU A 528 14.66 -40.29 -26.44
N SER A 529 14.81 -39.86 -27.70
CA SER A 529 16.08 -39.92 -28.44
C SER A 529 17.07 -38.79 -28.08
N GLY A 530 16.73 -37.91 -27.13
CA GLY A 530 17.49 -36.72 -26.77
C GLY A 530 17.36 -35.56 -27.77
N GLN A 531 16.60 -35.73 -28.84
CA GLN A 531 16.34 -34.68 -29.84
C GLN A 531 15.22 -33.75 -29.35
N TYR A 532 15.35 -32.46 -29.63
CA TYR A 532 14.26 -31.50 -29.36
C TYR A 532 13.09 -31.72 -30.32
N ALA A 533 11.88 -31.72 -29.79
CA ALA A 533 10.65 -31.57 -30.54
C ALA A 533 10.33 -30.09 -30.82
N PHE A 534 10.63 -29.23 -29.84
CA PHE A 534 10.54 -27.77 -29.96
C PHE A 534 11.44 -27.09 -28.92
N ARG A 535 11.78 -25.81 -29.17
CA ARG A 535 12.55 -24.94 -28.27
C ARG A 535 12.05 -23.51 -28.44
N VAL A 536 11.75 -22.80 -27.36
CA VAL A 536 11.15 -21.45 -27.41
C VAL A 536 11.73 -20.57 -26.29
N PRO A 537 12.66 -19.66 -26.59
CA PRO A 537 13.59 -19.73 -27.72
C PRO A 537 14.75 -20.71 -27.40
N PRO A 538 15.51 -21.16 -28.41
CA PRO A 538 16.65 -22.06 -28.22
C PRO A 538 17.84 -21.39 -27.51
N THR A 539 17.91 -20.06 -27.50
CA THR A 539 19.06 -19.29 -26.99
C THR A 539 18.89 -18.97 -25.50
N LYS A 540 18.92 -17.69 -25.10
CA LYS A 540 18.60 -17.23 -23.74
C LYS A 540 17.08 -17.14 -23.57
N PRO A 541 16.50 -17.21 -22.35
CA PRO A 541 15.06 -17.00 -22.19
C PRO A 541 14.65 -15.70 -22.88
N TYR A 542 13.43 -15.64 -23.41
CA TYR A 542 12.89 -14.34 -23.81
C TYR A 542 12.93 -13.42 -22.61
N ARG A 543 13.33 -12.16 -22.83
CA ARG A 543 13.30 -11.11 -21.82
C ARG A 543 12.27 -10.09 -22.27
N PHE A 544 11.07 -10.22 -21.72
CA PHE A 544 9.92 -9.39 -21.99
C PHE A 544 9.90 -8.23 -21.00
N LYS A 545 9.84 -6.99 -21.52
CA LYS A 545 9.65 -5.80 -20.70
C LYS A 545 8.17 -5.42 -20.67
N PRO A 546 7.63 -5.03 -19.50
CA PRO A 546 6.26 -4.55 -19.41
C PRO A 546 6.11 -3.25 -20.21
N LEU A 547 4.94 -3.04 -20.80
CA LEU A 547 4.60 -1.90 -21.65
C LEU A 547 3.80 -0.81 -20.95
#